data_AF-A0A8H5JL56-F1
#
_entry.id   AF-A0A8H5JL56-F1
#
_cell.length_a   1.000
_cell.length_b   1.000
_cell.length_c   1.000
_cell.angle_alpha   90.00
_cell.angle_beta   90.00
_cell.angle_gamma   90.00
#
_symmetry.space_group_name_H-M   'P 1'
#
loop_
_entity.id
_entity.type
_entity.pdbx_description
1 polymer ?
#
loop_
_entity_poly.entity_id
_entity_poly.type
_entity_poly.pdbx_seq_one_letter_code
_entity_poly.pdbx_strand_id
1 'polypeptide(L)'
;MAPIIFIVPGFYEGPAVFQPLTDTLNGRGFKTAITTISSTGKTPPNSPTMDDDIANISKDLTLVVEEAGDEGVVAVMHSAGGFIGSAALKGLTFKARQDAGKSGGVKKIIFITAGVAPEGFEQGPMDFFDYDARPSIPFATLHLTSL
;
A
#
# COMPACT_ATOMS: atom_id res chain seq x y z
N MET A 1 5.76 20.58 -13.90
CA MET A 1 5.69 20.43 -12.42
C MET A 1 6.17 19.03 -12.05
N ALA A 2 6.48 18.76 -10.79
CA ALA A 2 6.85 17.39 -10.36
C ALA A 2 5.58 16.53 -10.19
N PRO A 3 5.66 15.20 -10.34
CA PRO A 3 4.53 14.33 -10.01
C PRO A 3 4.20 14.38 -8.51
N ILE A 4 2.95 14.08 -8.16
CA ILE A 4 2.56 13.90 -6.75
C ILE A 4 2.95 12.48 -6.31
N ILE A 5 3.56 12.36 -5.14
CA ILE A 5 3.87 11.06 -4.53
C ILE A 5 2.69 10.66 -3.64
N PHE A 6 2.03 9.56 -3.97
CA PHE A 6 0.91 9.02 -3.21
C PHE A 6 1.35 7.77 -2.45
N ILE A 7 1.31 7.79 -1.12
CA ILE A 7 1.80 6.72 -0.27
C ILE A 7 0.62 5.92 0.27
N VAL A 8 0.67 4.59 0.08
CA VAL A 8 -0.26 3.59 0.60
C VAL A 8 0.45 2.81 1.72
N PRO A 9 0.05 3.01 2.99
CA PRO A 9 0.56 2.25 4.13
C PRO A 9 0.28 0.74 4.05
N GLY A 10 0.89 -0.04 4.93
CA GLY A 10 0.51 -1.42 5.24
C GLY A 10 -0.51 -1.52 6.38
N PHE A 11 -0.99 -2.73 6.65
CA PHE A 11 -1.88 -2.97 7.79
C PHE A 11 -1.23 -2.51 9.10
N TYR A 12 -2.04 -1.93 9.98
CA TYR A 12 -1.63 -1.39 11.29
C TYR A 12 -0.76 -0.12 11.22
N GLU A 13 -0.49 0.40 10.01
CA GLU A 13 0.26 1.64 9.82
C GLU A 13 -0.68 2.82 9.57
N GLY A 14 -0.27 3.99 10.06
CA GLY A 14 -0.94 5.26 9.79
C GLY A 14 -0.01 6.28 9.17
N PRO A 15 -0.54 7.44 8.71
CA PRO A 15 0.25 8.47 8.03
C PRO A 15 1.47 8.96 8.81
N ALA A 16 1.40 8.96 10.14
CA ALA A 16 2.48 9.41 11.01
C ALA A 16 3.80 8.64 10.80
N VAL A 17 3.74 7.35 10.45
CA VAL A 17 4.94 6.52 10.21
C VAL A 17 5.72 7.03 8.98
N PHE A 18 5.04 7.65 8.03
CA PHE A 18 5.63 8.16 6.79
C PHE A 18 6.03 9.63 6.86
N GLN A 19 5.82 10.31 8.00
CA GLN A 19 6.14 11.74 8.13
C GLN A 19 7.61 12.07 7.80
N PRO A 20 8.63 11.31 8.28
CA PRO A 20 10.02 11.60 7.91
C PRO A 20 10.27 11.49 6.40
N LEU A 21 9.59 10.57 5.72
CA LEU A 21 9.67 10.41 4.27
C LEU A 21 9.01 11.59 3.56
N THR A 22 7.81 11.99 3.99
CA THR A 22 7.11 13.11 3.35
C THR A 22 7.83 14.43 3.55
N ASP A 23 8.36 14.71 4.75
CA ASP A 23 9.17 15.91 5.00
C ASP A 23 10.39 15.97 4.08
N THR A 24 11.06 14.83 3.92
CA THR A 24 12.23 14.67 3.06
C THR A 24 11.91 14.85 1.57
N LEU A 25 10.73 14.46 1.11
CA LEU A 25 10.26 14.64 -0.27
C LEU A 25 9.75 16.06 -0.53
N ASN A 26 8.97 16.61 0.39
CA ASN A 26 8.47 17.99 0.33
C ASN A 26 9.63 18.99 0.33
N GLY A 27 10.67 18.77 1.14
CA GLY A 27 11.90 19.58 1.13
C GLY A 27 12.67 19.54 -0.20
N ARG A 28 12.38 18.57 -1.07
CA ARG A 28 12.92 18.48 -2.44
C ARG A 28 11.95 18.96 -3.52
N GLY A 29 10.80 19.53 -3.13
CA GLY A 29 9.80 20.08 -4.04
C GLY A 29 8.81 19.05 -4.61
N PHE A 30 8.77 17.82 -4.08
CA PHE A 30 7.72 16.86 -4.43
C PHE A 30 6.53 17.03 -3.49
N LYS A 31 5.33 17.23 -4.03
CA LYS A 31 4.11 17.17 -3.23
C LYS A 31 3.85 15.71 -2.84
N THR A 32 3.47 15.48 -1.59
CA THR A 32 3.12 14.16 -1.06
C THR A 32 1.67 14.10 -0.57
N ALA A 33 1.04 12.94 -0.76
CA ALA A 33 -0.22 12.57 -0.13
C ALA A 33 -0.10 11.17 0.47
N ILE A 34 -0.72 10.94 1.62
CA ILE A 34 -0.76 9.62 2.27
C ILE A 34 -2.23 9.29 2.54
N THR A 35 -2.67 8.08 2.16
CA THR A 35 -4.02 7.60 2.48
C THR A 35 -4.04 6.86 3.82
N THR A 36 -5.24 6.54 4.29
CA THR A 36 -5.46 5.71 5.47
C THR A 36 -6.08 4.38 5.08
N ILE A 37 -5.79 3.33 5.84
CA ILE A 37 -6.47 2.04 5.69
C ILE A 37 -7.62 2.02 6.69
N SER A 38 -8.85 1.88 6.21
CA SER A 38 -10.08 1.97 7.01
C SER A 38 -10.08 0.96 8.17
N SER A 39 -9.58 -0.24 7.93
CA SER A 39 -9.51 -1.33 8.91
C SER A 39 -8.47 -1.11 10.01
N THR A 40 -7.50 -0.21 9.80
CA THR A 40 -6.43 0.03 10.78
C THR A 40 -6.97 0.64 12.07
N GLY A 41 -6.68 -0.02 13.20
CA GLY A 41 -7.10 0.42 14.52
C GLY A 41 -8.60 0.23 14.81
N LYS A 42 -9.31 -0.55 13.99
CA LYS A 42 -10.73 -0.90 14.20
C LYS A 42 -10.87 -2.32 14.70
N THR A 43 -11.82 -2.52 15.62
CA THR A 43 -12.14 -3.82 16.21
C THR A 43 -13.62 -4.17 15.98
N PRO A 44 -14.00 -5.46 16.03
CA PRO A 44 -15.38 -5.89 15.89
C PRO A 44 -16.34 -5.17 16.86
N PRO A 45 -17.62 -5.00 16.51
CA PRO A 45 -18.34 -5.64 15.40
C PRO A 45 -18.29 -4.89 14.06
N ASN A 46 -17.80 -3.64 14.03
CA ASN A 46 -17.80 -2.78 12.84
C ASN A 46 -16.44 -2.77 12.12
N SER A 47 -15.75 -3.91 12.05
CA SER A 47 -14.45 -4.00 11.36
C SER A 47 -14.64 -3.85 9.85
N PRO A 48 -14.03 -2.84 9.21
CA PRO A 48 -14.01 -2.73 7.77
C PRO A 48 -13.39 -3.96 7.11
N THR A 49 -13.85 -4.27 5.91
CA THR A 49 -13.31 -5.33 5.06
C THR A 49 -12.12 -4.82 4.25
N MET A 50 -11.40 -5.74 3.61
CA MET A 50 -10.36 -5.38 2.64
C MET A 50 -10.94 -4.61 1.44
N ASP A 51 -12.17 -4.88 1.04
CA ASP A 51 -12.85 -4.13 -0.02
C ASP A 51 -13.13 -2.69 0.39
N ASP A 52 -13.47 -2.46 1.66
CA ASP A 52 -13.63 -1.10 2.22
C ASP A 52 -12.30 -0.34 2.25
N ASP A 53 -11.19 -1.04 2.51
CA ASP A 53 -9.84 -0.46 2.44
C ASP A 53 -9.49 -0.07 0.99
N ILE A 54 -9.73 -0.96 0.04
CA ILE A 54 -9.51 -0.71 -1.40
C ILE A 54 -10.34 0.48 -1.88
N ALA A 55 -11.62 0.54 -1.49
CA ALA A 55 -12.52 1.64 -1.85
C ALA A 55 -12.05 2.98 -1.28
N ASN A 56 -11.57 3.00 -0.03
CA ASN A 56 -11.02 4.21 0.58
C ASN A 56 -9.76 4.69 -0.14
N ILE A 57 -8.81 3.79 -0.41
CA ILE A 57 -7.57 4.11 -1.14
C ILE A 57 -7.90 4.64 -2.54
N SER A 58 -8.85 4.00 -3.24
CA SER A 58 -9.26 4.41 -4.58
C SER A 58 -9.89 5.80 -4.59
N LYS A 59 -10.73 6.11 -3.59
CA LYS A 59 -11.32 7.44 -3.40
C LYS A 59 -10.26 8.50 -3.18
N ASP A 60 -9.34 8.29 -2.24
CA ASP A 60 -8.27 9.26 -1.95
C ASP A 60 -7.35 9.44 -3.17
N LEU A 61 -6.97 8.35 -3.82
CA LEU A 61 -6.14 8.38 -5.02
C LEU A 61 -6.83 9.12 -6.17
N THR A 62 -8.15 8.99 -6.33
CA THR A 62 -8.91 9.69 -7.36
C THR A 62 -8.73 11.21 -7.26
N LEU A 63 -8.82 11.75 -6.04
CA LEU A 63 -8.61 13.18 -5.80
C LEU A 63 -7.17 13.60 -6.17
N VAL A 64 -6.19 12.76 -5.83
CA VAL A 64 -4.77 13.04 -6.09
C VAL A 64 -4.43 12.96 -7.57
N VAL A 65 -4.99 12.01 -8.33
CA VAL A 65 -4.74 11.92 -9.78
C VAL A 65 -5.39 13.07 -10.55
N GLU A 66 -6.54 13.56 -10.08
CA GLU A 66 -7.21 14.74 -10.65
C GLU A 66 -6.40 16.01 -10.38
N GLU A 67 -5.86 16.15 -9.17
CA GLU A 67 -5.00 17.27 -8.81
C GLU A 67 -3.68 17.27 -9.58
N ALA A 68 -3.05 16.10 -9.73
CA ALA A 68 -1.76 15.97 -10.39
C ALA A 68 -1.79 16.30 -11.89
N GLY A 69 -2.96 16.19 -12.53
CA GLY A 69 -3.12 16.38 -13.96
C GLY A 69 -2.09 15.61 -14.78
N ASP A 70 -1.59 16.22 -15.86
CA ASP A 70 -0.69 15.55 -16.80
C ASP A 70 0.66 15.16 -16.21
N GLU A 71 1.11 15.75 -15.09
CA GLU A 71 2.34 15.32 -14.42
C GLU A 71 2.18 13.94 -13.79
N GLY A 72 0.96 13.64 -13.34
CA GLY A 72 0.54 12.34 -12.83
C GLY A 72 1.09 12.01 -11.45
N VAL A 73 0.86 10.77 -11.05
CA VAL A 73 1.12 10.28 -9.70
C VAL A 73 2.18 9.17 -9.73
N VAL A 74 3.07 9.18 -8.74
CA VAL A 74 3.90 8.03 -8.37
C VAL A 74 3.29 7.41 -7.13
N ALA A 75 2.75 6.19 -7.25
CA ALA A 75 2.23 5.45 -6.12
C ALA A 75 3.38 4.73 -5.40
N VAL A 76 3.49 4.91 -4.08
CA VAL A 76 4.45 4.23 -3.21
C VAL A 76 3.65 3.32 -2.30
N MET A 77 3.91 2.02 -2.36
CA MET A 77 3.13 1.01 -1.64
C MET A 77 4.03 0.26 -0.66
N HIS A 78 3.64 0.20 0.60
CA HIS A 78 4.38 -0.47 1.66
C HIS A 78 3.63 -1.68 2.21
N SER A 79 4.32 -2.80 2.48
CA SER A 79 3.74 -3.99 3.13
C SER A 79 2.42 -4.43 2.45
N ALA A 80 1.33 -4.61 3.21
CA ALA A 80 0.01 -4.95 2.68
C ALA A 80 -0.54 -3.94 1.66
N GLY A 81 -0.10 -2.69 1.73
CA GLY A 81 -0.35 -1.64 0.75
C GLY A 81 0.01 -2.03 -0.68
N GLY A 82 0.90 -3.01 -0.86
CA GLY A 82 1.20 -3.59 -2.17
C GLY A 82 -0.03 -4.17 -2.86
N PHE A 83 -0.75 -5.09 -2.21
CA PHE A 83 -1.89 -5.76 -2.84
C PHE A 83 -3.17 -4.91 -2.78
N ILE A 84 -3.49 -4.27 -1.65
CA ILE A 84 -4.68 -3.40 -1.57
C ILE A 84 -4.53 -2.12 -2.40
N GLY A 85 -3.33 -1.53 -2.44
CA GLY A 85 -3.03 -0.36 -3.24
C GLY A 85 -3.06 -0.68 -4.73
N SER A 86 -2.53 -1.83 -5.14
CA SER A 86 -2.63 -2.29 -6.53
C SER A 86 -4.08 -2.51 -6.96
N ALA A 87 -4.90 -3.14 -6.13
CA ALA A 87 -6.33 -3.32 -6.39
C ALA A 87 -7.06 -1.97 -6.56
N ALA A 88 -6.69 -0.96 -5.77
CA ALA A 88 -7.27 0.38 -5.83
C ALA A 88 -6.93 1.15 -7.13
N LEU A 89 -5.93 0.73 -7.92
CA LEU A 89 -5.53 1.39 -9.16
C LEU A 89 -6.49 1.18 -10.34
N LYS A 90 -7.51 0.33 -10.20
CA LYS A 90 -8.45 0.00 -11.29
C LYS A 90 -9.07 1.28 -11.86
N GLY A 91 -8.81 1.55 -13.14
CA GLY A 91 -9.29 2.75 -13.84
C GLY A 91 -8.55 4.06 -13.51
N LEU A 92 -7.52 4.03 -12.65
CA LEU A 92 -6.77 5.20 -12.20
C LEU A 92 -5.33 5.26 -12.76
N THR A 93 -4.91 4.25 -13.51
CA THR A 93 -3.64 4.33 -14.26
C THR A 93 -3.70 5.42 -15.32
N PHE A 94 -2.55 6.02 -15.63
CA PHE A 94 -2.48 7.09 -16.64
C PHE A 94 -3.06 6.64 -17.98
N LYS A 95 -2.75 5.42 -18.42
CA LYS A 95 -3.31 4.85 -19.65
C LYS A 95 -4.83 4.66 -19.58
N ALA A 96 -5.35 4.07 -18.50
CA ALA A 96 -6.79 3.83 -18.36
C ALA A 96 -7.59 5.14 -18.35
N ARG A 97 -7.05 6.19 -17.73
CA ARG A 97 -7.66 7.52 -17.73
C ARG A 97 -7.60 8.18 -19.10
N GLN A 98 -6.46 8.10 -19.80
CA GLN A 98 -6.32 8.60 -21.17
C GLN A 98 -7.32 7.92 -22.12
N ASP A 99 -7.44 6.59 -22.06
CA ASP A 99 -8.38 5.81 -22.87
C ASP A 99 -9.85 6.22 -22.58
N ALA A 100 -10.13 6.74 -21.38
CA ALA A 100 -11.42 7.29 -20.97
C ALA A 100 -11.58 8.81 -21.20
N GLY A 101 -10.62 9.46 -21.89
CA GLY A 101 -10.65 10.91 -22.14
C GLY A 101 -10.46 11.79 -20.90
N LYS A 102 -9.86 11.25 -19.83
CA LYS A 102 -9.58 11.96 -18.57
C LYS A 102 -8.09 12.29 -18.44
N SER A 103 -7.77 13.44 -17.84
CA SER A 103 -6.40 13.82 -17.53
C SER A 103 -5.87 13.09 -16.28
N GLY A 104 -4.54 13.03 -16.20
CA GLY A 104 -3.79 12.47 -15.09
C GLY A 104 -3.90 10.96 -14.90
N GLY A 105 -3.39 10.50 -13.76
CA GLY A 105 -3.34 9.08 -13.40
C GLY A 105 -2.00 8.63 -12.86
N VAL A 106 -1.97 7.39 -12.37
CA VAL A 106 -0.75 6.77 -11.85
C VAL A 106 0.16 6.38 -13.00
N LYS A 107 1.37 6.94 -13.01
CA LYS A 107 2.40 6.71 -14.04
C LYS A 107 3.46 5.71 -13.62
N LYS A 108 3.74 5.62 -12.31
CA LYS A 108 4.76 4.73 -11.75
C LYS A 108 4.27 4.18 -10.42
N ILE A 109 4.74 2.98 -10.11
CA ILE A 109 4.53 2.32 -8.81
C ILE A 109 5.91 2.02 -8.23
N ILE A 110 6.08 2.26 -6.94
CA ILE A 110 7.26 1.91 -6.16
C ILE A 110 6.78 1.01 -5.03
N PHE A 111 7.32 -0.20 -4.97
CA PHE A 111 7.05 -1.14 -3.87
C PHE A 111 8.19 -1.08 -2.86
N ILE A 112 7.84 -0.93 -1.58
CA ILE A 112 8.77 -0.96 -0.45
C ILE A 112 8.32 -2.09 0.46
N THR A 113 9.11 -3.17 0.55
CA THR A 113 8.80 -4.33 1.43
C THR A 113 7.33 -4.78 1.31
N ALA A 114 6.80 -4.77 0.10
CA ALA A 114 5.36 -4.87 -0.16
C ALA A 114 4.94 -6.27 -0.63
N GLY A 115 3.74 -6.68 -0.25
CA GLY A 115 3.10 -7.89 -0.76
C GLY A 115 2.61 -7.65 -2.19
N VAL A 116 3.20 -8.35 -3.16
CA VAL A 116 2.82 -8.28 -4.57
C VAL A 116 2.51 -9.69 -5.04
N ALA A 117 1.36 -9.86 -5.68
CA ALA A 117 0.94 -11.13 -6.22
C ALA A 117 0.28 -10.93 -7.60
N PRO A 118 0.32 -11.94 -8.48
CA PRO A 118 -0.48 -11.94 -9.70
C PRO A 118 -1.98 -11.80 -9.39
N GLU A 119 -2.73 -11.25 -10.35
CA GLU A 119 -4.19 -11.25 -10.27
C GLU A 119 -4.71 -12.70 -10.16
N GLY A 120 -5.68 -12.92 -9.27
CA GLY A 120 -6.23 -14.24 -8.99
C GLY A 120 -5.33 -15.12 -8.09
N PHE A 121 -4.25 -14.59 -7.53
CA PHE A 121 -3.47 -15.33 -6.55
C PHE A 121 -4.29 -15.61 -5.29
N GLU A 122 -4.37 -16.88 -4.93
CA GLU A 122 -4.96 -17.35 -3.68
C GLU A 122 -3.86 -17.94 -2.80
N GLN A 123 -3.75 -17.45 -1.57
CA GLN A 123 -2.78 -17.96 -0.61
C GLN A 123 -3.22 -19.35 -0.12
N GLY A 124 -2.64 -20.39 -0.72
CA GLY A 124 -2.83 -21.76 -0.29
C GLY A 124 -2.02 -22.12 0.97
N PRO A 125 -2.23 -23.33 1.52
CA PRO A 125 -1.38 -23.88 2.58
C PRO A 125 0.06 -23.99 2.09
N MET A 126 1.03 -23.65 2.95
CA MET A 126 2.46 -23.79 2.66
C MET A 126 3.12 -24.51 3.82
N ASP A 127 4.03 -25.46 3.55
CA ASP A 127 4.68 -26.30 4.59
C ASP A 127 5.36 -25.48 5.69
N PHE A 128 5.82 -24.26 5.40
CA PHE A 128 6.42 -23.39 6.41
C PHE A 128 5.41 -22.70 7.33
N PHE A 129 4.13 -22.63 6.94
CA PHE A 129 3.01 -22.23 7.81
C PHE A 129 2.51 -23.38 8.68
N ASP A 130 2.84 -24.63 8.31
CA ASP A 130 2.56 -25.79 9.10
C ASP A 130 3.62 -25.89 10.22
N TYR A 131 3.16 -25.64 11.45
CA TYR A 131 4.00 -25.69 12.64
C TYR A 131 4.48 -27.13 12.93
N ASP A 132 3.70 -28.12 12.50
CA ASP A 132 3.92 -29.54 12.78
C ASP A 132 4.67 -30.26 11.64
N ALA A 133 4.71 -29.69 10.42
CA ALA A 133 5.38 -30.30 9.26
C ALA A 133 6.90 -30.01 9.15
N ARG A 134 7.51 -29.25 10.07
CA ARG A 134 8.98 -29.05 10.03
C ARG A 134 9.72 -30.22 10.69
N PRO A 135 10.63 -30.93 9.99
CA PRO A 135 11.62 -31.74 10.68
C PRO A 135 12.44 -30.79 11.56
N SER A 136 12.49 -31.10 12.85
CA SER A 136 13.13 -30.33 13.93
C SER A 136 14.30 -29.46 13.43
N ILE A 137 14.04 -28.17 13.19
CA ILE A 137 15.11 -27.20 13.10
C ILE A 137 15.77 -27.23 14.47
N PRO A 138 17.07 -27.55 14.60
CA PRO A 138 17.72 -27.47 15.89
C PRO A 138 17.60 -26.02 16.33
N PHE A 139 16.76 -25.78 17.34
CA PHE A 139 16.67 -24.50 18.02
C PHE A 139 18.09 -24.13 18.43
N ALA A 140 18.68 -23.14 17.76
CA ALA A 140 19.69 -22.34 18.41
C ALA A 140 18.94 -21.65 19.55
N THR A 141 19.08 -22.21 20.75
CA THR A 141 18.57 -21.68 22.00
C THR A 141 19.00 -20.22 22.12
N LEU A 142 18.11 -19.29 21.75
CA LEU A 142 18.25 -17.91 22.14
C LEU A 142 18.00 -17.88 23.65
N HIS A 143 19.07 -17.92 24.43
CA HIS A 143 19.00 -17.63 25.86
C HIS A 143 18.57 -16.17 26.01
N LEU A 144 17.26 -15.96 26.11
CA LEU A 144 16.72 -14.78 26.77
C LEU A 144 17.00 -14.95 28.27
N THR A 145 18.18 -14.51 28.71
CA THR A 145 18.35 -14.16 30.12
C THR A 145 17.55 -12.89 30.35
N SER A 146 16.59 -13.00 31.26
CA SER A 146 15.85 -11.88 31.83
C SER A 146 16.80 -10.82 32.38
N LEU A 147 16.60 -9.57 31.96
CA LEU A 147 16.68 -8.35 32.74
C LEU A 147 15.78 -7.30 32.09
#